data_AF-A0A3M0JLT4-F1
#
_entry.id   AF-A0A3M0JLT4-F1
#
_cell.length_a   1.000
_cell.length_b   1.000
_cell.length_c   1.000
_cell.angle_alpha   90.00
_cell.angle_beta   90.00
_cell.angle_gamma   90.00
#
_symmetry.space_group_name_H-M   'P 1'
#
loop_
_entity.id
_entity.type
_entity.pdbx_description
1 polymer ?
#
loop_
_entity_poly.entity_id
_entity_poly.type
_entity_poly.pdbx_seq_one_letter_code
_entity_poly.pdbx_strand_id
1 'polypeptide(L)'
;MELPPSHFPAARAAAVAVGYLRYLRGGPGRGLQLREVRSARRQDIDDVGHKYYLELELEDVLDKGSTVNCTAEVLYHLGSKTSAPDVQVTVQGELRSTEQADKEFYNRIRSLEKELEAENIPGFILVPDSHGNVPPELEPIHLLAWAASGYVIWQNSTENTKFHLAQVKHVKQVNPIISLKVKAVFHRSQEEAAGFSIEKTKSSGSFAPQIRQ
;
A
#
# COMPACT_ATOMS: atom_id res chain seq x y z
N MET A 1 22.51 4.12 -15.66
CA MET A 1 23.45 3.87 -14.56
C MET A 1 22.92 2.72 -13.73
N GLU A 2 23.67 1.63 -13.64
CA GLU A 2 23.36 0.54 -12.71
C GLU A 2 23.48 1.04 -11.27
N LEU A 3 22.55 0.66 -10.42
CA LEU A 3 22.54 0.99 -9.00
C LEU A 3 22.69 -0.27 -8.17
N PRO A 4 23.51 -0.26 -7.10
CA PRO A 4 23.48 -1.33 -6.12
C PRO A 4 22.05 -1.48 -5.58
N PRO A 5 21.48 -2.69 -5.50
CA PRO A 5 20.10 -2.88 -5.04
C PRO A 5 19.86 -2.40 -3.60
N SER A 6 20.92 -2.39 -2.77
CA SER A 6 20.92 -1.85 -1.40
C SER A 6 21.02 -0.32 -1.31
N HIS A 7 21.22 0.37 -2.45
CA HIS A 7 21.36 1.83 -2.48
C HIS A 7 20.01 2.53 -2.20
N PHE A 8 20.03 3.62 -1.42
CA PHE A 8 18.80 4.30 -0.98
C PHE A 8 17.83 4.69 -2.11
N PRO A 9 18.27 5.26 -3.25
CA PRO A 9 17.42 5.52 -4.41
C PRO A 9 16.69 4.28 -4.94
N ALA A 10 17.38 3.15 -5.07
CA ALA A 10 16.77 1.90 -5.52
C ALA A 10 15.69 1.42 -4.53
N ALA A 11 15.99 1.45 -3.23
CA ALA A 11 15.05 1.07 -2.19
C ALA A 11 13.82 2.00 -2.08
N ARG A 12 13.99 3.30 -2.39
CA ARG A 12 12.90 4.28 -2.42
C ARG A 12 12.01 4.09 -3.63
N ALA A 13 12.59 3.94 -4.82
CA ALA A 13 11.84 3.64 -6.04
C ALA A 13 11.09 2.31 -5.91
N ALA A 14 11.72 1.28 -5.33
CA ALA A 14 11.06 0.01 -5.04
C ALA A 14 9.87 0.17 -4.07
N ALA A 15 10.01 1.00 -3.03
CA ALA A 15 8.89 1.26 -2.11
C ALA A 15 7.69 1.90 -2.82
N VAL A 16 7.92 2.79 -3.79
CA VAL A 16 6.86 3.38 -4.62
C VAL A 16 6.20 2.34 -5.52
N ALA A 17 7.00 1.54 -6.24
CA ALA A 17 6.48 0.47 -7.10
C ALA A 17 5.63 -0.53 -6.31
N VAL A 18 6.10 -0.92 -5.12
CA VAL A 18 5.36 -1.84 -4.24
C VAL A 18 4.11 -1.18 -3.64
N GLY A 19 4.17 0.11 -3.30
CA GLY A 19 2.99 0.87 -2.88
C GLY A 19 1.91 0.89 -3.97
N TYR A 20 2.29 1.19 -5.20
CA TYR A 20 1.39 1.16 -6.35
C TYR A 20 0.82 -0.25 -6.59
N LEU A 21 1.64 -1.29 -6.54
CA LEU A 21 1.19 -2.66 -6.74
C LEU A 21 0.25 -3.14 -5.63
N ARG A 22 0.53 -2.80 -4.37
CA ARG A 22 -0.39 -3.05 -3.23
C ARG A 22 -1.74 -2.40 -3.44
N TYR A 23 -1.75 -1.18 -3.98
CA TYR A 23 -2.99 -0.49 -4.29
C TYR A 23 -3.80 -1.20 -5.38
N LEU A 24 -3.14 -1.68 -6.44
CA LEU A 24 -3.78 -2.38 -7.56
C LEU A 24 -4.22 -3.81 -7.25
N ARG A 25 -3.38 -4.58 -6.53
CA ARG A 25 -3.53 -6.03 -6.37
C ARG A 25 -3.77 -6.48 -4.94
N GLY A 26 -3.61 -5.60 -3.96
CA GLY A 26 -3.86 -5.89 -2.55
C GLY A 26 -5.32 -5.74 -2.16
N GLY A 27 -5.69 -6.35 -1.05
CA GLY A 27 -7.05 -6.34 -0.54
C GLY A 27 -7.15 -7.07 0.81
N PRO A 28 -8.37 -7.26 1.33
CA PRO A 28 -8.60 -7.96 2.59
C PRO A 28 -8.00 -9.38 2.60
N GLY A 29 -7.98 -10.07 1.46
CA GLY A 29 -7.38 -11.40 1.32
C GLY A 29 -5.94 -11.44 0.80
N ARG A 30 -5.24 -10.30 0.64
CA ARG A 30 -3.85 -10.29 0.13
C ARG A 30 -3.04 -9.10 0.63
N GLY A 31 -1.88 -9.40 1.22
CA GLY A 31 -0.87 -8.41 1.60
C GLY A 31 0.43 -8.66 0.85
N LEU A 32 0.81 -7.76 -0.06
CA LEU A 32 2.06 -7.90 -0.82
C LEU A 32 3.21 -7.22 -0.08
N GLN A 33 4.33 -7.91 0.08
CA GLN A 33 5.54 -7.38 0.70
C GLN A 33 6.75 -7.50 -0.22
N LEU A 34 7.62 -6.48 -0.20
CA LEU A 34 8.90 -6.55 -0.86
C LEU A 34 9.81 -7.51 -0.10
N ARG A 35 10.25 -8.57 -0.76
CA ARG A 35 11.26 -9.48 -0.24
C ARG A 35 12.65 -8.98 -0.57
N GLU A 36 12.89 -8.67 -1.84
CA GLU A 36 14.20 -8.24 -2.31
C GLU A 36 14.10 -7.36 -3.58
N VAL A 37 15.05 -6.44 -3.73
CA VAL A 37 15.34 -5.77 -5.00
C VAL A 37 16.46 -6.56 -5.67
N ARG A 38 16.17 -7.22 -6.80
CA ARG A 38 17.14 -8.06 -7.50
C ARG A 38 18.08 -7.23 -8.37
N SER A 39 17.53 -6.23 -9.06
CA SER A 39 18.31 -5.30 -9.87
C SER A 39 17.64 -3.93 -9.89
N ALA A 40 18.46 -2.90 -10.07
CA ALA A 40 18.00 -1.53 -10.16
C ALA A 40 18.90 -0.73 -11.09
N ARG A 41 18.32 -0.02 -12.04
CA ARG A 41 19.03 0.94 -12.89
C ARG A 41 18.30 2.26 -12.92
N ARG A 42 19.05 3.35 -13.00
CA ARG A 42 18.54 4.71 -13.18
C ARG A 42 18.89 5.23 -14.56
N GLN A 43 17.94 5.90 -15.19
CA GLN A 43 18.12 6.68 -16.40
C GLN A 43 17.69 8.11 -16.12
N ASP A 44 18.58 9.04 -16.42
CA ASP A 44 18.28 10.46 -16.33
C ASP A 44 17.66 10.87 -17.66
N ILE A 45 16.50 11.52 -17.61
CA ILE A 45 15.76 12.00 -18.78
C ILE A 45 15.76 13.52 -18.72
N ASP A 46 16.49 14.13 -19.65
CA ASP A 46 16.64 15.59 -19.72
C ASP A 46 15.27 16.29 -19.71
N ASP A 47 15.18 17.37 -18.94
CA ASP A 47 13.97 18.19 -18.74
C ASP A 47 12.72 17.47 -18.21
N VAL A 48 12.81 16.19 -17.85
CA VAL A 48 11.70 15.39 -17.29
C VAL A 48 12.02 14.98 -15.85
N GLY A 49 13.09 14.22 -15.64
CA GLY A 49 13.49 13.74 -14.33
C GLY A 49 14.20 12.38 -14.36
N HIS A 50 14.11 11.61 -13.27
CA HIS A 50 14.82 10.34 -13.16
C HIS A 50 13.88 9.14 -13.25
N LYS A 51 14.18 8.24 -14.18
CA LYS A 51 13.48 6.99 -14.37
C LYS A 51 14.27 5.82 -13.78
N TYR A 52 13.62 5.04 -12.94
CA TYR A 52 14.16 3.84 -12.33
C TYR A 52 13.53 2.62 -12.97
N TYR A 53 14.34 1.64 -13.34
CA TYR A 53 13.88 0.32 -13.75
C TYR A 53 14.35 -0.68 -12.71
N LEU A 54 13.43 -1.52 -12.25
CA LEU A 54 13.60 -2.36 -11.09
C LEU A 54 13.14 -3.78 -11.41
N GLU A 55 13.88 -4.76 -10.91
CA GLU A 55 13.42 -6.14 -10.77
C GLU A 55 13.26 -6.45 -9.29
N LEU A 56 12.05 -6.85 -8.91
CA LEU A 56 11.62 -7.02 -7.54
C LEU A 56 11.13 -8.45 -7.32
N GLU A 57 11.39 -8.98 -6.14
CA GLU A 57 10.75 -10.19 -5.64
C GLU A 57 9.77 -9.82 -4.54
N LEU A 58 8.54 -10.31 -4.68
CA LEU A 58 7.44 -10.04 -3.78
C LEU A 58 6.94 -11.32 -3.14
N GLU A 59 6.42 -11.20 -1.93
CA GLU A 59 5.80 -12.27 -1.17
C GLU A 59 4.38 -11.85 -0.76
N ASP A 60 3.44 -12.79 -0.76
CA ASP A 60 2.15 -12.59 -0.10
C ASP A 60 2.28 -12.98 1.38
N VAL A 61 2.06 -12.04 2.30
CA VAL A 61 2.24 -12.25 3.75
C VAL A 61 1.32 -13.32 4.32
N LEU A 62 0.21 -13.59 3.63
CA LEU A 62 -0.78 -14.60 4.00
C LEU A 62 -0.48 -15.99 3.39
N ASP A 63 0.44 -16.08 2.42
CA ASP A 63 0.87 -17.32 1.77
C ASP A 63 2.39 -17.40 1.78
N LYS A 64 2.91 -17.57 3.01
CA LYS A 64 4.36 -17.56 3.30
C LYS A 64 5.04 -18.68 2.51
N GLY A 65 5.86 -18.29 1.54
CA GLY A 65 6.57 -19.21 0.63
C GLY A 65 6.19 -19.08 -0.84
N SER A 66 5.07 -18.44 -1.18
CA SER A 66 4.77 -18.08 -2.57
C SER A 66 5.37 -16.72 -2.90
N THR A 67 6.45 -16.71 -3.69
CA THR A 67 7.02 -15.47 -4.21
C THR A 67 6.76 -15.28 -5.70
N VAL A 68 6.60 -14.02 -6.08
CA VAL A 68 6.42 -13.62 -7.49
C VAL A 68 7.46 -12.59 -7.87
N ASN A 69 7.95 -12.70 -9.10
CA ASN A 69 8.85 -11.71 -9.66
C ASN A 69 8.05 -10.58 -10.29
N CYS A 70 8.60 -9.39 -10.23
CA CYS A 70 7.95 -8.16 -10.68
C CYS A 70 9.00 -7.30 -11.38
N THR A 71 8.66 -6.75 -12.54
CA THR A 71 9.43 -5.67 -13.14
C THR A 71 8.65 -4.38 -12.97
N ALA A 72 9.36 -3.31 -12.62
CA ALA A 72 8.74 -2.01 -12.38
C ALA A 72 9.55 -0.88 -13.01
N GLU A 73 8.84 0.13 -13.49
CA GLU A 73 9.39 1.39 -13.94
C GLU A 73 8.79 2.51 -13.10
N VAL A 74 9.63 3.37 -12.53
CA VAL A 74 9.21 4.51 -11.70
C VAL A 74 9.88 5.77 -12.23
N LEU A 75 9.10 6.73 -12.71
CA LEU A 75 9.58 8.03 -13.16
C LEU A 75 9.21 9.10 -12.14
N TYR A 76 10.23 9.77 -11.59
CA TYR A 76 10.05 10.96 -10.77
C TYR A 76 10.23 12.22 -11.63
N HIS A 77 9.26 13.12 -11.56
CA HIS A 77 9.28 14.39 -12.30
C HIS A 77 10.00 15.46 -11.48
N LEU A 78 11.21 15.85 -11.89
CA LEU A 78 12.01 16.83 -11.13
C LEU A 78 11.53 18.27 -11.33
N GLY A 79 10.93 18.56 -12.50
CA GLY A 79 10.37 19.87 -12.82
C GLY A 79 9.02 20.16 -12.16
N SER A 80 8.35 19.15 -11.61
CA SER A 80 7.04 19.29 -10.97
C SER A 80 7.06 18.81 -9.52
N LYS A 81 7.09 19.76 -8.59
CA LYS A 81 7.12 19.48 -7.15
C LYS A 81 5.85 18.80 -6.62
N THR A 82 4.77 18.79 -7.38
CA THR A 82 3.45 18.29 -6.95
C THR A 82 2.96 17.09 -7.74
N SER A 83 3.72 16.62 -8.75
CA SER A 83 3.32 15.45 -9.52
C SER A 83 3.69 14.16 -8.80
N ALA A 84 2.74 13.24 -8.71
CA ALA A 84 3.03 11.87 -8.33
C ALA A 84 3.99 11.21 -9.34
N PRO A 85 4.81 10.22 -8.93
CA PRO A 85 5.65 9.47 -9.84
C PRO A 85 4.80 8.67 -10.84
N ASP A 86 5.23 8.56 -12.09
CA ASP A 86 4.62 7.60 -13.01
C ASP A 86 5.14 6.21 -12.72
N VAL A 87 4.24 5.24 -12.57
CA VAL A 87 4.60 3.88 -12.20
C VAL A 87 3.98 2.90 -13.18
N GLN A 88 4.83 2.03 -13.73
CA GLN A 88 4.41 0.87 -14.52
C GLN A 88 4.94 -0.38 -13.85
N VAL A 89 4.10 -1.41 -13.72
CA VAL A 89 4.48 -2.66 -13.07
C VAL A 89 3.95 -3.84 -13.89
N THR A 90 4.81 -4.84 -14.08
CA THR A 90 4.45 -6.14 -14.65
C THR A 90 4.79 -7.22 -13.65
N VAL A 91 3.78 -8.00 -13.25
CA VAL A 91 3.98 -9.17 -12.38
C VAL A 91 4.17 -10.39 -13.26
N GLN A 92 5.24 -11.14 -13.01
CA GLN A 92 5.54 -12.40 -13.68
C GLN A 92 4.99 -13.56 -12.85
N GLY A 93 4.03 -14.28 -13.42
CA GLY A 93 3.35 -15.39 -12.75
C GLY A 93 1.95 -15.03 -12.27
N GLU A 94 1.30 -15.99 -11.61
CA GLU A 94 -0.06 -15.85 -11.11
C GLU A 94 -0.07 -15.70 -9.59
N LEU A 95 -0.84 -14.73 -9.10
CA LEU A 95 -1.14 -14.59 -7.68
C LEU A 95 -2.40 -15.40 -7.37
N ARG A 96 -2.40 -16.12 -6.24
CA ARG A 96 -3.56 -16.90 -5.75
C ARG A 96 -4.84 -16.06 -5.75
N SER A 97 -5.98 -16.63 -6.13
CA SER A 97 -7.25 -15.89 -6.13
C SER A 97 -7.64 -15.43 -4.72
N THR A 98 -8.11 -14.19 -4.60
CA THR A 98 -8.61 -13.61 -3.33
C THR A 98 -10.14 -13.51 -3.30
N GLU A 99 -10.83 -13.94 -4.36
CA GLU A 99 -12.27 -13.69 -4.54
C GLU A 99 -13.12 -14.21 -3.38
N GLN A 100 -12.84 -15.42 -2.91
CA GLN A 100 -13.57 -16.03 -1.82
C GLN A 100 -13.33 -15.27 -0.50
N ALA A 101 -12.07 -14.99 -0.15
CA ALA A 101 -11.71 -14.24 1.05
C ALA A 101 -12.29 -12.82 1.03
N ASP A 102 -12.23 -12.13 -0.11
CA ASP A 102 -12.78 -10.79 -0.29
C ASP A 102 -14.32 -10.79 -0.20
N LYS A 103 -14.97 -11.85 -0.69
CA LYS A 103 -16.43 -12.03 -0.59
C LYS A 103 -16.88 -12.33 0.84
N GLU A 104 -16.15 -13.18 1.56
CA GLU A 104 -16.40 -13.47 2.98
C GLU A 104 -16.25 -12.21 3.83
N PHE A 105 -15.17 -11.44 3.62
CA PHE A 105 -14.99 -10.16 4.29
C PHE A 105 -16.12 -9.19 3.97
N TYR A 106 -16.49 -9.05 2.69
CA TYR A 106 -17.59 -8.20 2.28
C TYR A 106 -18.91 -8.58 2.95
N ASN A 107 -19.25 -9.87 2.97
CA ASN A 107 -20.47 -10.37 3.61
C ASN A 107 -20.45 -10.11 5.11
N ARG A 108 -19.31 -10.34 5.78
CA ARG A 108 -19.11 -10.08 7.21
C ARG A 108 -19.37 -8.61 7.56
N ILE A 109 -18.78 -7.67 6.82
CA ILE A 109 -18.99 -6.23 7.06
C ILE A 109 -20.43 -5.81 6.73
N ARG A 110 -21.03 -6.41 5.70
CA ARG A 110 -22.43 -6.12 5.31
C ARG A 110 -23.44 -6.61 6.34
N SER A 111 -23.16 -7.73 7.02
CA SER A 111 -24.07 -8.33 8.00
C SER A 111 -23.97 -7.72 9.40
N LEU A 112 -23.07 -6.74 9.62
CA LEU A 112 -22.97 -6.09 10.92
C LEU A 112 -24.25 -5.29 11.20
N GLU A 113 -24.88 -5.55 12.35
CA GLU A 113 -26.09 -4.84 12.80
C GLU A 113 -25.80 -3.37 13.14
N LYS A 114 -24.55 -3.06 13.48
CA LYS A 114 -24.05 -1.71 13.77
C LYS A 114 -22.89 -1.39 12.84
N GLU A 115 -22.76 -0.12 12.47
CA GLU A 115 -21.62 0.35 11.68
C GLU A 115 -20.31 -0.02 12.38
N LEU A 116 -19.35 -0.55 11.61
CA LEU A 116 -18.01 -0.79 12.14
C LEU A 116 -17.38 0.56 12.51
N GLU A 117 -17.28 0.85 13.79
CA GLU A 117 -16.53 1.99 14.30
C GLU A 117 -15.55 1.48 15.35
N ALA A 118 -14.28 1.67 15.06
CA ALA A 118 -13.19 1.27 15.92
C ALA A 118 -12.26 2.45 16.11
N GLU A 119 -12.38 3.08 17.26
CA GLU A 119 -11.57 4.20 17.74
C GLU A 119 -10.57 3.73 18.78
N ASN A 120 -9.61 4.61 19.07
CA ASN A 120 -8.52 4.53 20.03
C ASN A 120 -9.01 4.31 21.49
N ILE A 121 -9.76 3.23 21.69
CA ILE A 121 -10.06 2.60 22.96
C ILE A 121 -8.89 1.65 23.22
N PRO A 122 -8.25 1.67 24.41
CA PRO A 122 -7.19 0.71 24.72
C PRO A 122 -7.69 -0.72 24.46
N GLY A 123 -7.13 -1.37 23.45
CA GLY A 123 -7.50 -2.72 23.01
C GLY A 123 -8.32 -2.84 21.72
N PHE A 124 -8.80 -1.76 21.09
CA PHE A 124 -9.78 -1.88 19.99
C PHE A 124 -9.51 -1.18 18.65
N ILE A 125 -8.37 -0.51 18.42
CA ILE A 125 -7.59 -0.59 17.15
C ILE A 125 -6.35 0.33 17.21
N LEU A 126 -5.23 -0.31 17.51
CA LEU A 126 -3.89 0.07 17.11
C LEU A 126 -3.41 -1.13 16.31
N VAL A 127 -3.45 -1.05 14.98
CA VAL A 127 -3.08 -2.21 14.15
C VAL A 127 -1.94 -1.83 13.20
N PRO A 128 -0.73 -2.38 13.42
CA PRO A 128 -0.36 -3.30 14.52
C PRO A 128 -0.32 -2.62 15.90
N ASP A 129 -0.42 -3.44 16.97
CA ASP A 129 -0.28 -2.97 18.36
C ASP A 129 1.16 -2.53 18.68
N SER A 130 1.44 -2.09 19.90
CA SER A 130 2.80 -1.65 20.29
C SER A 130 3.88 -2.72 20.17
N HIS A 131 3.49 -4.00 20.06
CA HIS A 131 4.38 -5.15 19.90
C HIS A 131 4.42 -5.66 18.45
N GLY A 132 3.72 -5.00 17.51
CA GLY A 132 3.67 -5.45 16.12
C GLY A 132 2.57 -6.48 15.83
N ASN A 133 1.72 -6.83 16.79
CA ASN A 133 0.72 -7.87 16.63
C ASN A 133 -0.56 -7.35 15.98
N VAL A 134 -1.17 -8.20 15.15
CA VAL A 134 -2.46 -7.96 14.51
C VAL A 134 -3.39 -9.11 14.89
N PRO A 135 -4.51 -8.86 15.61
CA PRO A 135 -5.49 -9.90 15.88
C PRO A 135 -6.06 -10.48 14.58
N PRO A 136 -6.26 -11.82 14.47
CA PRO A 136 -6.77 -12.44 13.25
C PRO A 136 -8.10 -11.85 12.76
N GLU A 137 -8.95 -11.39 13.67
CA GLU A 137 -10.25 -10.80 13.34
C GLU A 137 -10.12 -9.46 12.61
N LEU A 138 -9.00 -8.75 12.82
CA LEU A 138 -8.68 -7.43 12.29
C LEU A 138 -7.68 -7.48 11.12
N GLU A 139 -7.07 -8.63 10.84
CA GLU A 139 -6.13 -8.81 9.74
C GLU A 139 -6.71 -8.36 8.38
N PRO A 140 -7.96 -8.70 8.01
CA PRO A 140 -8.53 -8.22 6.74
C PRO A 140 -8.68 -6.69 6.68
N ILE A 141 -8.96 -6.04 7.81
CA ILE A 141 -9.07 -4.58 7.90
C ILE A 141 -7.67 -3.95 7.78
N HIS A 142 -6.68 -4.53 8.46
CA HIS A 142 -5.28 -4.10 8.37
C HIS A 142 -4.75 -4.21 6.94
N LEU A 143 -4.96 -5.35 6.29
CA LEU A 143 -4.54 -5.58 4.91
C LEU A 143 -5.23 -4.64 3.93
N LEU A 144 -6.53 -4.36 4.13
CA LEU A 144 -7.25 -3.37 3.34
C LEU A 144 -6.69 -1.96 3.54
N ALA A 145 -6.40 -1.56 4.78
CA ALA A 145 -5.75 -0.29 5.08
C ALA A 145 -4.34 -0.22 4.49
N TRP A 146 -3.60 -1.32 4.51
CA TRP A 146 -2.26 -1.42 3.93
C TRP A 146 -2.30 -1.31 2.40
N ALA A 147 -3.24 -1.98 1.74
CA ALA A 147 -3.49 -1.83 0.31
C ALA A 147 -3.86 -0.39 -0.05
N ALA A 148 -4.74 0.24 0.72
CA ALA A 148 -5.14 1.64 0.52
C ALA A 148 -3.97 2.62 0.77
N SER A 149 -3.10 2.32 1.75
CA SER A 149 -1.90 3.11 2.04
C SER A 149 -0.92 3.15 0.87
N GLY A 150 -0.92 2.11 0.04
CA GLY A 150 -0.12 2.04 -1.18
C GLY A 150 -0.36 3.22 -2.12
N TYR A 151 -1.61 3.69 -2.21
CA TYR A 151 -1.97 4.86 -3.01
C TYR A 151 -1.41 6.16 -2.40
N VAL A 152 -1.52 6.35 -1.08
CA VAL A 152 -0.95 7.53 -0.39
C VAL A 152 0.57 7.55 -0.54
N ILE A 153 1.22 6.39 -0.33
CA ILE A 153 2.67 6.25 -0.52
C ILE A 153 3.03 6.63 -1.95
N TRP A 154 2.37 6.05 -2.95
CA TRP A 154 2.64 6.34 -4.35
C TRP A 154 2.48 7.84 -4.66
N GLN A 155 1.32 8.42 -4.34
CA GLN A 155 0.97 9.79 -4.73
C GLN A 155 1.84 10.86 -4.06
N ASN A 156 2.36 10.60 -2.86
CA ASN A 156 3.13 11.58 -2.09
C ASN A 156 4.64 11.32 -2.11
N SER A 157 5.10 10.28 -2.81
CA SER A 157 6.53 9.94 -2.84
C SER A 157 7.31 10.80 -3.82
N THR A 158 8.50 11.22 -3.36
CA THR A 158 9.58 11.79 -4.17
C THR A 158 10.81 10.89 -4.09
N GLU A 159 11.84 11.16 -4.89
CA GLU A 159 13.13 10.45 -4.84
C GLU A 159 13.81 10.50 -3.47
N ASN A 160 13.42 11.47 -2.63
CA ASN A 160 14.01 11.71 -1.32
C ASN A 160 13.16 11.18 -0.16
N THR A 161 11.98 10.62 -0.44
CA THR A 161 11.08 10.09 0.60
C THR A 161 11.04 8.57 0.58
N LYS A 162 10.86 7.97 1.75
CA LYS A 162 10.44 6.57 1.89
C LYS A 162 9.33 6.53 2.93
N PHE A 163 8.10 6.32 2.48
CA PHE A 163 6.94 6.23 3.35
C PHE A 163 6.60 4.77 3.67
N HIS A 164 6.17 4.54 4.90
CA HIS A 164 5.69 3.25 5.39
C HIS A 164 4.46 3.47 6.24
N LEU A 165 3.43 2.65 6.07
CA LEU A 165 2.30 2.63 6.99
C LEU A 165 2.80 2.11 8.34
N ALA A 166 2.76 2.95 9.37
CA ALA A 166 3.18 2.58 10.71
C ALA A 166 2.03 1.96 11.49
N GLN A 167 0.85 2.60 11.45
CA GLN A 167 -0.27 2.19 12.27
C GLN A 167 -1.61 2.70 11.74
N VAL A 168 -2.64 1.88 11.86
CA VAL A 168 -4.04 2.30 11.72
C VAL A 168 -4.58 2.72 13.08
N LYS A 169 -5.03 3.98 13.19
CA LYS A 169 -5.52 4.57 14.45
C LYS A 169 -7.03 4.57 14.60
N HIS A 170 -7.75 4.58 13.48
CA HIS A 170 -9.21 4.63 13.49
C HIS A 170 -9.74 4.10 12.17
N VAL A 171 -10.79 3.29 12.25
CA VAL A 171 -11.54 2.80 11.09
C VAL A 171 -13.02 3.02 11.36
N LYS A 172 -13.69 3.68 10.42
CA LYS A 172 -15.14 3.88 10.46
C LYS A 172 -15.78 3.49 9.14
N GLN A 173 -16.79 2.64 9.21
CA GLN A 173 -17.67 2.34 8.09
C GLN A 173 -18.61 3.52 7.83
N VAL A 174 -18.78 3.84 6.56
CA VAL A 174 -19.68 4.90 6.09
C VAL A 174 -20.68 4.25 5.14
N ASN A 175 -21.97 4.41 5.44
CA ASN A 175 -23.08 3.93 4.61
C ASN A 175 -23.44 4.95 3.51
N PRO A 176 -24.09 4.54 2.39
CA PRO A 176 -24.72 3.24 2.10
C PRO A 176 -23.87 2.25 1.27
N ILE A 177 -22.69 2.66 0.81
CA ILE A 177 -21.73 1.80 0.08
C ILE A 177 -20.67 1.41 1.10
N ILE A 178 -20.34 0.13 1.29
CA ILE A 178 -19.27 -0.31 2.22
C ILE A 178 -17.98 0.45 1.91
N SER A 179 -17.77 1.53 2.66
CA SER A 179 -16.67 2.49 2.52
C SER A 179 -16.07 2.60 3.90
N LEU A 180 -14.76 2.46 4.00
CA LEU A 180 -14.05 2.60 5.26
C LEU A 180 -13.25 3.90 5.22
N LYS A 181 -13.52 4.77 6.19
CA LYS A 181 -12.67 5.91 6.53
C LYS A 181 -11.60 5.43 7.49
N VAL A 182 -10.36 5.48 7.03
CA VAL A 182 -9.19 5.03 7.79
C VAL A 182 -8.33 6.24 8.13
N LYS A 183 -8.05 6.44 9.43
CA LYS A 183 -6.99 7.36 9.87
C LYS A 183 -5.74 6.53 10.16
N ALA A 184 -4.63 6.89 9.52
CA ALA A 184 -3.38 6.15 9.60
C ALA A 184 -2.19 7.08 9.89
N VAL A 185 -1.16 6.51 10.50
CA VAL A 185 0.14 7.15 10.71
C VAL A 185 1.12 6.58 9.71
N PHE A 186 1.85 7.46 9.04
CA PHE A 186 2.96 7.10 8.17
C PHE A 186 4.27 7.51 8.80
N HIS A 187 5.26 6.62 8.73
CA HIS A 187 6.65 6.98 8.99
C HIS A 187 7.32 7.38 7.69
N ARG A 188 8.04 8.50 7.71
CA ARG A 188 8.93 8.93 6.64
C ARG A 188 10.35 8.70 7.11
N SER A 189 11.11 7.87 6.40
CA SER A 189 12.53 7.73 6.72
C SER A 189 13.22 9.09 6.49
N GLN A 190 13.64 9.73 7.60
CA GLN A 190 14.25 11.06 7.80
C GLN A 190 13.38 12.18 8.43
N GLU A 191 12.08 12.00 8.72
CA GLU A 191 11.31 12.96 9.53
C GLU A 191 10.03 12.34 10.12
N GLU A 192 9.61 12.78 11.31
CA GLU A 192 8.48 12.22 12.06
C GLU A 192 7.10 12.52 11.43
N ALA A 193 6.18 11.57 11.64
CA ALA A 193 4.76 11.46 11.28
C ALA A 193 4.07 12.61 10.49
N ALA A 194 3.56 12.26 9.31
CA ALA A 194 2.45 12.97 8.68
C ALA A 194 1.15 12.14 8.83
N GLY A 195 0.09 12.76 9.35
CA GLY A 195 -1.23 12.15 9.47
C GLY A 195 -2.02 12.29 8.18
N PHE A 196 -2.55 11.18 7.65
CA PHE A 196 -3.40 11.18 6.45
C PHE A 196 -4.69 10.39 6.70
N SER A 197 -5.77 10.82 6.07
CA SER A 197 -7.06 10.11 6.01
C SER A 197 -7.24 9.47 4.64
N ILE A 198 -7.66 8.20 4.59
CA ILE A 198 -7.83 7.44 3.35
C ILE A 198 -9.26 6.89 3.30
N GLU A 199 -9.95 7.06 2.17
CA GLU A 199 -11.28 6.50 1.91
C GLU A 199 -11.22 5.61 0.67
N LYS A 200 -11.49 4.30 0.84
CA LYS A 200 -11.63 3.34 -0.27
C LYS A 200 -13.11 2.94 -0.36
N THR A 201 -13.74 3.19 -1.50
CA THR A 201 -15.15 2.87 -1.76
C THR A 201 -15.24 1.67 -2.69
N LYS A 202 -16.24 0.78 -2.52
CA LYS A 202 -16.49 -0.33 -3.46
C LYS A 202 -17.82 -0.11 -4.18
N SER A 203 -17.81 0.32 -5.44
CA SER A 203 -18.98 0.25 -6.32
C SER A 203 -18.82 -0.95 -7.26
N SER A 204 -19.85 -1.80 -7.32
CA SER A 204 -20.00 -2.86 -8.35
C SER A 204 -18.79 -3.79 -8.57
N GLY A 205 -18.19 -4.31 -7.49
CA GLY A 205 -17.19 -5.39 -7.60
C GLY A 205 -15.72 -4.95 -7.68
N SER A 206 -15.43 -3.65 -7.75
CA SER A 206 -14.06 -3.10 -7.69
C SER A 206 -13.95 -2.02 -6.62
N PHE A 207 -12.83 -1.99 -5.89
CA PHE A 207 -12.54 -0.95 -4.90
C PHE A 207 -11.89 0.26 -5.58
N ALA A 208 -12.61 1.37 -5.69
CA ALA A 208 -12.09 2.65 -6.19
C ALA A 208 -11.99 3.67 -5.03
N PRO A 209 -10.83 4.31 -4.77
CA PRO A 209 -10.69 5.31 -3.74
C PRO A 209 -11.17 6.70 -4.18
N GLN A 210 -11.62 7.50 -3.21
CA GLN A 210 -11.73 8.95 -3.32
C GLN A 210 -10.95 9.58 -2.15
N ILE A 211 -10.17 10.64 -2.41
CA ILE A 211 -9.54 11.43 -1.34
C ILE A 211 -10.45 12.62 -1.05
N ARG A 212 -10.71 12.91 0.22
CA ARG A 212 -11.07 14.26 0.67
C ARG A 212 -9.90 14.84 1.43
N GLN A 213 -9.38 15.97 0.93
CA GLN A 213 -8.44 16.82 1.64
C GLN A 213 -9.13 17.51 2.82
#